data_AF-A0A1R0L601-F1
#
_entry.id   AF-A0A1R0L601-F1
#
_cell.length_a   1.000
_cell.length_b   1.000
_cell.length_c   1.000
_cell.angle_alpha   90.00
_cell.angle_beta   90.00
_cell.angle_gamma   90.00
#
_symmetry.space_group_name_H-M   'P 1'
#
loop_
_entity.id
_entity.type
_entity.pdbx_description
1 polymer ?
#
loop_
_entity_poly.entity_id
_entity_poly.type
_entity_poly.pdbx_seq_one_letter_code
_entity_poly.pdbx_strand_id
1 'polypeptide(L)'
;MRHESVRLKAAWICLLIVGVGILAFGVVAAVFPGSGNAQLMRADGVAATGMGLFGVLITLVPFRRGERWAWYAQWFYPVFWIAHLVGGLPPGKDHVHQVVFIVLSLAGLLLPARVFFPRATPTG
;
A
#
# COMPACT_ATOMS: atom_id res chain seq x y z
N MET A 1 11.65 -2.25 -22.68
CA MET A 1 11.36 -3.67 -22.36
C MET A 1 12.06 -4.20 -21.09
N ARG A 2 13.38 -4.51 -21.08
CA ARG A 2 14.05 -5.12 -19.89
C ARG A 2 14.03 -4.22 -18.63
N HIS A 3 14.31 -2.92 -18.78
CA HIS A 3 14.29 -1.97 -17.66
C HIS A 3 12.87 -1.74 -17.10
N GLU A 4 11.84 -1.77 -17.95
CA GLU A 4 10.44 -1.62 -17.52
C GLU A 4 9.97 -2.84 -16.74
N SER A 5 10.38 -4.05 -17.15
CA SER A 5 10.10 -5.28 -16.40
C SER A 5 10.75 -5.26 -15.01
N VAL A 6 12.00 -4.78 -14.90
CA VAL A 6 12.68 -4.64 -13.60
C VAL A 6 12.00 -3.59 -12.71
N ARG A 7 11.61 -2.44 -13.27
CA ARG A 7 10.88 -1.39 -12.54
C ARG A 7 9.52 -1.86 -12.07
N LEU A 8 8.77 -2.57 -12.91
CA LEU A 8 7.49 -3.14 -12.53
C LEU A 8 7.66 -4.19 -11.43
N LYS A 9 8.72 -5.02 -11.50
CA LYS A 9 9.06 -5.98 -10.43
C LYS A 9 9.34 -5.29 -9.10
N ALA A 10 10.24 -4.31 -9.09
CA ALA A 10 10.52 -3.54 -7.90
C ALA A 10 9.25 -2.87 -7.35
N ALA A 11 8.43 -2.30 -8.24
CA ALA A 11 7.21 -1.60 -7.89
C ALA A 11 6.18 -2.48 -7.17
N TRP A 12 5.82 -3.63 -7.74
CA TRP A 12 4.84 -4.51 -7.10
C TRP A 12 5.41 -5.16 -5.83
N ILE A 13 6.73 -5.37 -5.73
CA ILE A 13 7.36 -5.84 -4.48
C ILE A 13 7.22 -4.79 -3.38
N CYS A 14 7.48 -3.51 -3.66
CA CYS A 14 7.30 -2.43 -2.69
C CYS A 14 5.84 -2.34 -2.19
N LEU A 15 4.87 -2.37 -3.10
CA LEU A 15 3.45 -2.34 -2.74
C LEU A 15 3.01 -3.61 -1.99
N LEU A 16 3.58 -4.76 -2.35
CA LEU A 16 3.31 -6.02 -1.65
C LEU A 16 3.84 -5.98 -0.21
N ILE A 17 5.03 -5.43 0.02
CA ILE A 17 5.61 -5.27 1.37
C ILE A 17 4.68 -4.39 2.22
N VAL A 18 4.19 -3.27 1.68
CA VAL A 18 3.27 -2.38 2.38
C VAL A 18 1.94 -3.10 2.69
N GLY A 19 1.36 -3.77 1.71
CA GLY A 19 0.10 -4.51 1.88
C GLY A 19 0.20 -5.65 2.88
N VAL A 20 1.27 -6.44 2.82
CA VAL A 20 1.56 -7.51 3.79
C VAL A 20 1.79 -6.93 5.18
N GLY A 21 2.48 -5.80 5.29
CA GLY A 21 2.67 -5.10 6.57
C GLY A 21 1.34 -4.68 7.20
N ILE A 22 0.45 -4.06 6.42
CA ILE A 22 -0.90 -3.67 6.86
C ILE A 22 -1.72 -4.91 7.25
N LEU A 23 -1.67 -5.97 6.45
CA LEU A 23 -2.38 -7.21 6.71
C LEU A 23 -1.91 -7.86 8.01
N ALA A 24 -0.60 -8.00 8.19
CA ALA A 24 -0.02 -8.60 9.39
C ALA A 24 -0.35 -7.76 10.64
N PHE A 25 -0.22 -6.44 10.55
CA PHE A 25 -0.63 -5.53 11.62
C PHE A 25 -2.11 -5.71 11.97
N GLY A 26 -2.99 -5.72 10.96
CA GLY A 26 -4.43 -5.89 11.16
C GLY A 26 -4.77 -7.20 11.87
N VAL A 27 -4.17 -8.31 11.44
CA VAL A 27 -4.39 -9.63 12.08
C VAL A 27 -3.93 -9.60 13.52
N VAL A 28 -2.74 -9.06 13.80
CA VAL A 28 -2.23 -8.96 15.17
C VAL A 28 -3.14 -8.08 16.04
N ALA A 29 -3.56 -6.92 15.56
CA ALA A 29 -4.46 -6.02 16.29
C ALA A 29 -5.84 -6.65 16.56
N ALA A 30 -6.33 -7.50 15.63
CA ALA A 30 -7.58 -8.22 15.79
C ALA A 30 -7.49 -9.39 16.77
N VAL A 31 -6.40 -10.15 16.75
CA VAL A 31 -6.24 -11.37 17.58
C VAL A 31 -5.74 -11.04 18.99
N PHE A 32 -4.83 -10.08 19.11
CA PHE A 32 -4.19 -9.69 20.36
C PHE A 32 -4.50 -8.22 20.70
N PRO A 33 -5.75 -7.88 21.02
CA PRO A 33 -6.08 -6.52 21.44
C PRO A 33 -5.37 -6.21 22.77
N GLY A 34 -4.75 -5.03 22.86
CA GLY A 34 -4.13 -4.55 24.10
C GLY A 34 -5.16 -4.31 25.21
N SER A 35 -4.67 -4.02 26.42
CA SER A 35 -5.49 -3.82 27.64
C SER A 35 -6.41 -2.60 27.62
N GLY A 36 -6.35 -1.77 26.57
CA GLY A 36 -7.26 -0.65 26.35
C GLY A 36 -8.64 -1.08 25.85
N ASN A 37 -9.22 -0.28 24.94
CA ASN A 37 -10.56 -0.54 24.41
C ASN A 37 -10.54 -1.69 23.38
N ALA A 38 -10.51 -2.92 23.89
CA ALA A 38 -10.24 -4.14 23.11
C ALA A 38 -11.19 -4.35 21.93
N GLN A 39 -12.47 -3.97 22.07
CA GLN A 39 -13.45 -4.09 20.99
C GLN A 39 -13.16 -3.13 19.83
N LEU A 40 -12.76 -1.89 20.12
CA LEU A 40 -12.36 -0.92 19.09
C LEU A 40 -11.08 -1.39 18.38
N MET A 41 -10.06 -1.83 19.13
CA MET A 41 -8.83 -2.36 18.54
C MET A 41 -9.09 -3.58 17.64
N ARG A 42 -10.04 -4.45 18.02
CA ARG A 42 -10.45 -5.57 17.17
C ARG A 42 -11.11 -5.11 15.88
N ALA A 43 -12.02 -4.15 15.96
CA ALA A 43 -12.69 -3.60 14.78
C ALA A 43 -11.68 -2.95 13.83
N ASP A 44 -10.75 -2.15 14.36
CA ASP A 44 -9.67 -1.53 13.58
C ASP A 44 -8.76 -2.59 12.97
N GLY A 45 -8.41 -3.64 13.72
CA GLY A 45 -7.62 -4.76 13.24
C GLY A 45 -8.29 -5.53 12.11
N VAL A 46 -9.59 -5.80 12.21
CA VAL A 46 -10.38 -6.45 11.14
C VAL A 46 -10.43 -5.57 9.89
N ALA A 47 -10.66 -4.26 10.07
CA ALA A 47 -10.65 -3.31 8.96
C ALA A 47 -9.27 -3.27 8.27
N ALA A 48 -8.18 -3.16 9.04
CA ALA A 48 -6.81 -3.18 8.52
C ALA A 48 -6.48 -4.51 7.83
N THR A 49 -6.95 -5.64 8.35
CA THR A 49 -6.81 -6.96 7.72
C THR A 49 -7.46 -6.97 6.34
N GLY A 50 -8.70 -6.50 6.23
CA GLY A 50 -9.41 -6.40 4.96
C GLY A 50 -8.68 -5.48 3.97
N MET A 51 -8.25 -4.31 4.43
CA MET A 51 -7.49 -3.35 3.60
C MET A 51 -6.17 -3.94 3.09
N GLY A 52 -5.42 -4.61 3.96
CA GLY A 52 -4.18 -5.29 3.58
C GLY A 52 -4.44 -6.41 2.57
N LEU A 53 -5.48 -7.23 2.78
CA LEU A 53 -5.85 -8.31 1.87
C LEU A 53 -6.22 -7.78 0.47
N PHE A 54 -7.14 -6.82 0.39
CA PHE A 54 -7.53 -6.23 -0.90
C PHE A 54 -6.36 -5.55 -1.59
N GLY A 55 -5.54 -4.82 -0.83
CA GLY A 55 -4.36 -4.17 -1.39
C GLY A 55 -3.30 -5.17 -1.90
N VAL A 56 -3.12 -6.31 -1.23
CA VAL A 56 -2.27 -7.42 -1.72
C VAL A 56 -2.87 -8.00 -3.01
N LEU A 57 -4.16 -8.30 -3.03
CA LEU A 57 -4.83 -8.86 -4.21
C LEU A 57 -4.75 -7.92 -5.43
N ILE A 58 -5.01 -6.63 -5.22
CA ILE A 58 -4.87 -5.59 -6.27
C ILE A 58 -3.41 -5.51 -6.75
N THR A 59 -2.44 -5.61 -5.86
CA THR A 59 -1.01 -5.60 -6.22
C THR A 59 -0.63 -6.83 -7.05
N LEU A 60 -1.12 -8.02 -6.67
CA LEU A 60 -0.72 -9.27 -7.31
C LEU A 60 -1.42 -9.53 -8.65
N VAL A 61 -2.65 -9.06 -8.83
CA VAL A 61 -3.45 -9.35 -10.03
C VAL A 61 -3.49 -8.15 -10.99
N PRO A 62 -4.32 -7.11 -10.77
CA PRO A 62 -4.51 -6.05 -11.76
C PRO A 62 -3.32 -5.10 -11.86
N PHE A 63 -2.58 -4.84 -10.78
CA PHE A 63 -1.37 -3.98 -10.86
C PHE A 63 -0.26 -4.64 -11.68
N ARG A 64 -0.05 -5.96 -11.52
CA ARG A 64 0.89 -6.72 -12.35
C ARG A 64 0.46 -6.85 -13.81
N ARG A 65 -0.84 -6.77 -14.08
CA ARG A 65 -1.40 -6.69 -15.44
C ARG A 65 -1.28 -5.30 -16.07
N GLY A 66 -0.82 -4.29 -15.32
CA GLY A 66 -0.72 -2.92 -15.82
C GLY A 66 -2.06 -2.19 -15.91
N GLU A 67 -3.08 -2.66 -15.19
CA GLU A 67 -4.41 -2.05 -15.22
C GLU A 67 -4.39 -0.69 -14.51
N ARG A 68 -4.80 0.39 -15.21
CA ARG A 68 -4.68 1.76 -14.71
C ARG A 68 -5.48 2.01 -13.43
N TRP A 69 -6.65 1.39 -13.28
CA TRP A 69 -7.46 1.53 -12.07
C TRP A 69 -6.75 0.98 -10.83
N ALA A 70 -5.93 -0.07 -10.97
CA ALA A 70 -5.17 -0.63 -9.85
C ALA A 70 -4.07 0.33 -9.40
N TRP A 71 -3.47 1.07 -10.34
CA TRP A 71 -2.56 2.15 -9.99
C TRP A 71 -3.26 3.24 -9.18
N TYR A 72 -4.45 3.67 -9.60
CA TYR A 72 -5.27 4.64 -8.85
C TYR A 72 -5.71 4.11 -7.48
N ALA A 73 -6.17 2.86 -7.40
CA ALA A 73 -6.58 2.24 -6.14
C ALA A 73 -5.42 2.14 -5.13
N GLN A 74 -4.20 1.86 -5.61
CA GLN A 74 -3.02 1.76 -4.75
C GLN A 74 -2.51 3.09 -4.20
N TRP A 75 -2.99 4.24 -4.72
CA TRP A 75 -2.79 5.53 -4.05
C TRP A 75 -3.44 5.61 -2.67
N PHE A 76 -4.33 4.67 -2.35
CA PHE A 76 -4.85 4.51 -1.00
C PHE A 76 -3.72 4.37 0.03
N TYR A 77 -2.68 3.55 -0.21
CA TYR A 77 -1.62 3.36 0.78
C TYR A 77 -0.88 4.64 1.18
N PRO A 78 -0.27 5.42 0.26
CA PRO A 78 0.45 6.63 0.67
C PRO A 78 -0.50 7.66 1.27
N VAL A 79 -1.73 7.82 0.76
CA VAL A 79 -2.72 8.75 1.33
C VAL A 79 -3.11 8.34 2.75
N PHE A 80 -3.36 7.05 2.97
CA PHE A 80 -3.70 6.49 4.28
C PHE A 80 -2.59 6.75 5.30
N TRP A 81 -1.33 6.46 4.95
CA TRP A 81 -0.21 6.67 5.85
C TRP A 81 0.12 8.15 6.08
N ILE A 82 -0.06 9.02 5.08
CA ILE A 82 0.06 10.47 5.25
C ILE A 82 -1.02 10.99 6.21
N ALA A 83 -2.27 10.54 6.06
CA ALA A 83 -3.34 10.91 6.96
C ALA A 83 -3.05 10.49 8.41
N HIS A 84 -2.45 9.31 8.60
CA HIS A 84 -2.02 8.84 9.92
C HIS A 84 -0.87 9.68 10.51
N LEU A 85 0.10 10.06 9.67
CA LEU A 85 1.22 10.90 10.08
C LEU A 85 0.77 12.32 10.47
N VAL A 86 -0.04 12.95 9.63
CA VAL A 86 -0.54 14.32 9.86
C VAL A 86 -1.56 14.36 11.00
N GLY A 87 -2.42 13.34 11.11
CA GLY A 87 -3.44 13.24 12.16
C GLY A 87 -2.92 12.74 13.50
N GLY A 88 -1.64 12.34 13.62
CA GLY A 88 -1.10 11.74 14.83
C GLY A 88 -1.83 10.46 15.25
N LEU A 89 -2.37 9.72 14.28
CA LEU A 89 -3.22 8.56 14.53
C LEU A 89 -2.35 7.33 14.89
N PRO A 90 -2.86 6.39 15.72
CA PRO A 90 -2.22 5.11 15.98
C PRO A 90 -1.86 4.39 14.67
N PRO A 91 -0.70 3.68 14.59
CA PRO A 91 -0.15 2.89 15.67
C PRO A 91 1.23 3.38 16.13
N GLY A 92 1.27 4.15 17.21
CA GLY A 92 2.49 4.35 18.00
C GLY A 92 3.10 5.74 17.95
N LYS A 93 3.97 6.00 18.94
CA LYS A 93 4.73 7.26 19.12
C LYS A 93 5.93 7.36 18.17
N ASP A 94 6.25 6.28 17.46
CA ASP A 94 7.37 6.20 16.52
C ASP A 94 6.86 6.29 15.07
N HIS A 95 6.94 7.46 14.48
CA HIS A 95 6.48 7.74 13.11
C HIS A 95 7.32 7.08 11.99
N VAL A 96 8.40 6.38 12.35
CA VAL A 96 9.35 5.79 11.39
C VAL A 96 8.67 4.80 10.46
N HIS A 97 7.80 3.93 10.98
CA HIS A 97 7.10 2.94 10.16
C HIS A 97 6.12 3.60 9.17
N GLN A 98 5.47 4.69 9.57
CA GLN A 98 4.57 5.46 8.69
C GLN A 98 5.36 6.07 7.53
N VAL A 99 6.50 6.71 7.82
CA VAL A 99 7.38 7.29 6.79
C VAL A 99 7.91 6.22 5.84
N VAL A 100 8.36 5.07 6.35
CA VAL A 100 8.84 3.96 5.53
C VAL A 100 7.74 3.45 4.59
N PHE A 101 6.52 3.27 5.07
CA PHE A 101 5.41 2.82 4.21
C PHE A 101 4.98 3.86 3.19
N ILE A 102 5.05 5.16 3.50
CA ILE A 102 4.83 6.24 2.53
C ILE A 102 5.87 6.15 1.42
N VAL A 103 7.15 6.11 1.78
CA VAL A 103 8.26 6.07 0.80
C VAL A 103 8.17 4.83 -0.08
N LEU A 104 7.94 3.65 0.50
CA LEU A 104 7.78 2.40 -0.25
C LEU A 104 6.58 2.45 -1.20
N SER A 105 5.45 3.02 -0.75
CA SER A 105 4.26 3.12 -1.58
C SER A 105 4.44 4.11 -2.73
N LEU A 106 5.04 5.27 -2.47
CA LEU A 106 5.37 6.26 -3.50
C LEU A 106 6.38 5.69 -4.51
N ALA A 107 7.43 5.00 -4.05
CA ALA A 107 8.35 4.31 -4.94
C ALA A 107 7.62 3.25 -5.79
N GLY A 108 6.74 2.47 -5.17
CA GLY A 108 5.91 1.47 -5.83
C GLY A 108 5.00 2.02 -6.92
N LEU A 109 4.45 3.22 -6.72
CA LEU A 109 3.53 3.86 -7.68
C LEU A 109 4.26 4.65 -8.77
N LEU A 110 5.34 5.35 -8.43
CA LEU A 110 6.00 6.28 -9.33
C LEU A 110 7.00 5.58 -10.27
N LEU A 111 7.68 4.51 -9.81
CA LEU A 111 8.63 3.76 -10.65
C LEU A 111 8.01 3.18 -11.95
N PRO A 112 6.81 2.58 -11.93
CA PRO A 112 6.18 2.01 -13.11
C PRO A 112 5.21 2.99 -13.79
N ALA A 113 5.16 4.28 -13.41
CA ALA A 113 4.15 5.21 -13.93
C ALA A 113 4.09 5.25 -15.48
N ARG A 114 5.25 5.13 -16.15
CA ARG A 114 5.33 5.08 -17.62
C ARG A 114 4.78 3.79 -18.23
N VAL A 115 4.72 2.70 -17.47
CA VAL A 115 4.11 1.41 -17.89
C VAL A 115 2.58 1.55 -17.91
N PHE A 116 2.00 2.22 -16.92
CA PHE A 116 0.56 2.47 -16.84
C PHE A 116 0.10 3.58 -17.80
N PHE A 117 0.97 4.57 -18.06
CA PHE A 117 0.72 5.71 -18.93
C PHE A 117 1.82 5.84 -20.01
N PRO A 118 1.76 5.02 -21.08
CA PRO A 118 2.65 5.18 -22.23
C PRO A 118 2.47 6.58 -22.83
N ARG A 119 3.56 7.23 -23.23
CA ARG A 119 3.48 8.50 -23.97
C ARG A 119 2.80 8.24 -25.31
N ALA A 120 1.79 9.05 -25.65
CA ALA A 120 1.28 9.07 -27.01
C ALA A 120 2.41 9.52 -27.95
N THR A 121 2.81 8.68 -28.89
CA THR A 121 3.68 9.10 -29.98
C THR A 121 2.86 10.05 -30.86
N PRO A 122 3.30 11.30 -31.09
CA PRO A 122 2.62 12.15 -32.06
C PRO A 122 2.75 11.49 -33.43
N THR A 123 1.64 11.03 -33.99
CA THR A 123 1.57 10.65 -35.41
C THR A 123 1.53 11.95 -36.20
N GLY A 124 2.69 12.36 -36.72
CA GLY A 124 2.84 13.37 -37.75
C GLY A 124 2.91 12.71 -39.13
#